data_AF-A0A9E4N486-F1
#
_entry.id   AF-A0A9E4N486-F1
#
_cell.length_a   1.000
_cell.length_b   1.000
_cell.length_c   1.000
_cell.angle_alpha   90.00
_cell.angle_beta   90.00
_cell.angle_gamma   90.00
#
_symmetry.space_group_name_H-M   'P 1'
#
loop_
_entity.id
_entity.type
_entity.pdbx_description
1 polymer ?
#
loop_
_entity_poly.entity_id
_entity_poly.type
_entity_poly.pdbx_seq_one_letter_code
_entity_poly.pdbx_strand_id
1 'polypeptide(L)'
;MKHTSKLFFASVLCTQAFLFNGCGGSSSNNSSNDDANLGLPAEMQLIMLNALTGAYYSFDSTTETRTDINEMAAASQDSAVQNLQITDVSTIGHFFHWPDFRLSGTEELLDLKYLLMVPGYTPGDTIDADQFVQLTHLHDEELAAHSAEEFRDPEAGSAIAAGLERLNTFVTKQSELEEEIAEVIPAGEQLCRAYIDPYLEFELEQEEAGAEEGTGGEEHAHGALVHFALTQSGRVYFYEEHEGALEELQGFVTLDDVVTISDCNRTTIGRVSEDGVLIFIPDTQMLYLVDAHGGDFHQHSTWSASLLMPEGVNADMMAIIGSGGEHDHDHE
;
A
#
# COMPACT_ATOMS: atom_id res chain seq x y z
N MET A 1 3.93 84.69 -37.16
CA MET A 1 4.74 84.09 -38.25
C MET A 1 4.48 82.59 -38.27
N LYS A 2 4.25 82.04 -39.47
CA LYS A 2 3.93 80.63 -39.72
C LYS A 2 5.20 79.76 -39.68
N HIS A 3 5.03 78.50 -39.25
CA HIS A 3 5.60 77.21 -39.71
C HIS A 3 5.89 76.29 -38.51
N THR A 4 5.06 75.25 -38.25
CA THR A 4 5.17 73.83 -38.71
C THR A 4 6.50 73.17 -38.30
N SER A 5 6.61 71.97 -37.68
CA SER A 5 5.75 70.79 -37.64
C SER A 5 6.30 69.70 -36.68
N LYS A 6 5.37 68.89 -36.13
CA LYS A 6 5.43 67.44 -35.73
C LYS A 6 6.29 67.02 -34.51
N LEU A 7 5.71 66.61 -33.39
CA LEU A 7 4.99 65.35 -33.02
C LEU A 7 5.89 64.09 -32.95
N PHE A 8 6.12 63.62 -31.72
CA PHE A 8 6.07 62.20 -31.34
C PHE A 8 5.53 62.09 -29.90
N PHE A 9 4.38 61.43 -29.75
CA PHE A 9 3.77 61.03 -28.49
C PHE A 9 4.29 59.63 -28.12
N ALA A 10 4.69 59.44 -26.86
CA ALA A 10 4.69 58.13 -26.21
C ALA A 10 3.91 58.29 -24.90
N SER A 11 2.70 57.74 -24.90
CA SER A 11 1.77 57.76 -23.78
C SER A 11 2.15 56.75 -22.72
N VAL A 12 2.36 57.26 -21.51
CA VAL A 12 2.35 56.52 -20.25
C VAL A 12 0.95 55.99 -20.00
N LEU A 13 0.80 54.68 -19.86
CA LEU A 13 -0.40 54.06 -19.31
C LEU A 13 -0.09 53.62 -17.87
N CYS A 14 -0.52 54.47 -16.94
CA CYS A 14 -0.77 54.11 -15.56
C CYS A 14 -2.01 53.22 -15.51
N THR A 15 -1.90 52.06 -14.87
CA THR A 15 -3.07 51.39 -14.31
C THR A 15 -2.82 51.17 -12.83
N GLN A 16 -3.69 51.76 -12.03
CA GLN A 16 -3.63 51.79 -10.58
C GLN A 16 -4.11 50.45 -10.02
N ALA A 17 -3.29 49.85 -9.15
CA ALA A 17 -3.74 48.83 -8.22
C ALA A 17 -4.44 49.54 -7.06
N PHE A 18 -5.75 49.34 -6.91
CA PHE A 18 -6.45 49.68 -5.68
C PHE A 18 -6.31 48.52 -4.70
N LEU A 19 -5.53 48.80 -3.65
CA LEU A 19 -5.41 48.04 -2.42
C LEU A 19 -6.74 48.05 -1.66
N PHE A 20 -7.18 46.88 -1.21
CA PHE A 20 -7.85 46.77 0.08
C PHE A 20 -6.86 46.13 1.06
N ASN A 21 -6.46 46.92 2.07
CA ASN A 21 -5.72 46.48 3.25
C ASN A 21 -6.69 45.86 4.25
N GLY A 22 -6.30 44.72 4.84
CA GLY A 22 -6.80 44.21 6.11
C GLY A 22 -5.62 43.60 6.90
N CYS A 23 -5.29 44.22 8.04
CA CYS A 23 -4.22 43.91 9.00
C CYS A 23 -4.12 42.42 9.39
N GLY A 24 -2.99 41.84 9.83
CA GLY A 24 -1.67 42.30 10.27
C GLY A 24 -0.83 41.02 10.53
N GLY A 25 0.50 40.99 10.40
CA GLY A 25 1.46 41.60 11.30
C GLY A 25 2.66 40.64 11.42
N SER A 26 3.78 41.06 10.84
CA SER A 26 5.18 40.66 11.10
C SER A 26 5.55 39.19 11.25
N SER A 27 6.07 38.68 10.13
CA SER A 27 7.01 37.58 9.99
C SER A 27 8.26 37.76 10.87
N SER A 28 8.48 36.82 11.78
CA SER A 28 9.79 36.48 12.30
C SER A 28 10.30 35.27 11.52
N ASN A 29 11.38 35.47 10.76
CA ASN A 29 12.22 34.40 10.24
C ASN A 29 12.66 33.52 11.42
N ASN A 30 12.16 32.29 11.47
CA ASN A 30 12.88 31.20 12.08
C ASN A 30 13.22 30.23 10.95
N SER A 31 14.48 30.29 10.51
CA SER A 31 15.07 29.22 9.73
C SER A 31 15.38 28.09 10.71
N SER A 32 14.38 27.30 11.08
CA SER A 32 14.64 25.91 11.38
C SER A 32 14.62 25.21 10.03
N ASN A 33 15.78 24.68 9.62
CA ASN A 33 15.76 23.42 8.91
C ASN A 33 15.20 22.42 9.93
N ASP A 34 13.89 22.37 10.06
CA ASP A 34 13.23 21.16 10.51
C ASP A 34 13.33 20.26 9.28
N ASP A 35 14.13 19.20 9.37
CA ASP A 35 14.08 18.13 8.38
C ASP A 35 12.60 17.74 8.27
N ALA A 36 12.00 18.02 7.11
CA ALA A 36 10.57 17.96 6.93
C ALA A 36 10.18 16.48 6.83
N ASN A 37 9.99 15.85 7.99
CA ASN A 37 9.43 14.51 8.08
C ASN A 37 8.10 14.48 7.30
N LEU A 38 7.99 13.61 6.31
CA LEU A 38 6.81 13.44 5.46
C LEU A 38 5.59 13.00 6.27
N GLY A 39 5.79 12.52 7.50
CA GLY A 39 4.75 12.08 8.41
C GLY A 39 4.15 10.73 8.04
N LEU A 40 4.81 9.96 7.16
CA LEU A 40 4.45 8.58 6.90
C LEU A 40 4.73 7.73 8.17
N PRO A 41 3.96 6.65 8.40
CA PRO A 41 4.35 5.66 9.40
C PRO A 41 5.80 5.21 9.16
N ALA A 42 6.58 5.06 10.23
CA ALA A 42 7.97 4.60 10.12
C ALA A 42 8.01 3.12 9.70
N GLU A 43 9.21 2.61 9.44
CA GLU A 43 9.45 1.17 9.31
C GLU A 43 8.71 0.53 8.13
N MET A 44 8.57 1.27 7.03
CA MET A 44 7.99 0.76 5.79
C MET A 44 8.90 1.02 4.59
N GLN A 45 8.97 0.03 3.71
CA GLN A 45 9.37 0.20 2.33
C GLN A 45 8.15 0.26 1.43
N LEU A 46 7.98 1.39 0.77
CA LEU A 46 6.99 1.60 -0.29
C LEU A 46 7.68 1.32 -1.63
N ILE A 47 7.21 0.30 -2.34
CA ILE A 47 7.79 -0.14 -3.60
C ILE A 47 6.90 0.33 -4.74
N MET A 48 7.40 1.16 -5.64
CA MET A 48 6.60 1.81 -6.67
C MET A 48 7.11 1.46 -8.06
N LEU A 49 6.19 1.08 -8.93
CA LEU A 49 6.49 0.68 -10.30
C LEU A 49 5.63 1.46 -11.29
N ASN A 50 6.28 2.03 -12.29
CA ASN A 50 5.64 2.48 -13.52
C ASN A 50 5.67 1.34 -14.55
N ALA A 51 4.52 0.71 -14.79
CA ALA A 51 4.39 -0.41 -15.70
C ALA A 51 4.65 -0.04 -17.17
N LEU A 52 4.47 1.24 -17.55
CA LEU A 52 4.70 1.67 -18.93
C LEU A 52 6.19 1.85 -19.26
N THR A 53 6.99 2.27 -18.29
CA THR A 53 8.39 2.63 -18.49
C THR A 53 9.37 1.67 -17.82
N GLY A 54 8.89 0.84 -16.88
CA GLY A 54 9.72 -0.01 -16.03
C GLY A 54 10.45 0.74 -14.92
N ALA A 55 10.17 2.04 -14.73
CA ALA A 55 10.72 2.82 -13.63
C ALA A 55 10.31 2.20 -12.29
N TYR A 56 11.30 1.79 -11.49
CA TYR A 56 11.09 0.95 -10.32
C TYR A 56 11.89 1.47 -9.13
N TYR A 57 11.20 1.86 -8.07
CA TYR A 57 11.78 2.57 -6.95
C TYR A 57 11.29 2.00 -5.62
N SER A 58 12.15 2.01 -4.61
CA SER A 58 11.74 1.88 -3.21
C SER A 58 11.85 3.22 -2.51
N PHE A 59 10.98 3.44 -1.53
CA PHE A 59 11.05 4.56 -0.59
C PHE A 59 10.98 4.01 0.83
N ASP A 60 12.02 4.27 1.62
CA ASP A 60 12.09 3.92 3.04
C ASP A 60 11.48 5.07 3.85
N SER A 61 10.40 4.80 4.59
CA SER A 61 9.69 5.83 5.36
C SER A 61 10.40 6.27 6.63
N THR A 62 11.37 5.49 7.14
CA THR A 62 12.18 5.85 8.31
C THR A 62 13.29 6.81 7.90
N THR A 63 14.02 6.47 6.83
CA THR A 63 15.16 7.27 6.38
C THR A 63 14.78 8.33 5.35
N GLU A 64 13.55 8.26 4.82
CA GLU A 64 13.04 9.07 3.71
C GLU A 64 13.92 8.99 2.47
N THR A 65 14.59 7.86 2.31
CA THR A 65 15.48 7.63 1.18
C THR A 65 14.75 6.91 0.07
N ARG A 66 15.01 7.37 -1.16
CA ARG A 66 14.53 6.73 -2.37
C ARG A 66 15.68 6.00 -3.06
N THR A 67 15.43 4.77 -3.46
CA THR A 67 16.39 3.94 -4.20
C THR A 67 15.81 3.57 -5.56
N ASP A 68 16.59 3.74 -6.63
CA ASP A 68 16.28 3.16 -7.94
C ASP A 68 16.62 1.67 -7.90
N ILE A 69 15.59 0.82 -7.90
CA ILE A 69 15.75 -0.62 -7.74
C ILE A 69 16.43 -1.23 -8.97
N ASN A 70 16.18 -0.71 -10.17
CA ASN A 70 16.83 -1.21 -11.39
C ASN A 70 18.33 -0.89 -11.39
N GLU A 71 18.72 0.31 -10.95
CA GLU A 71 20.12 0.69 -10.82
C GLU A 71 20.83 -0.15 -9.74
N MET A 72 20.20 -0.32 -8.58
CA MET A 72 20.68 -1.16 -7.50
C MET A 72 20.87 -2.62 -7.95
N ALA A 73 19.85 -3.22 -8.57
CA ALA A 73 19.88 -4.59 -9.07
C ALA A 73 20.97 -4.79 -10.13
N ALA A 74 21.11 -3.86 -11.07
CA ALA A 74 22.14 -3.94 -12.11
C ALA A 74 23.58 -3.84 -11.58
N ALA A 75 23.77 -3.12 -10.46
CA ALA A 75 25.08 -2.95 -9.83
C ALA A 75 25.44 -4.08 -8.85
N SER A 76 24.43 -4.82 -8.35
CA SER A 76 24.63 -5.85 -7.33
C SER A 76 25.43 -7.05 -7.84
N GLN A 77 26.12 -7.73 -6.92
CA GLN A 77 26.74 -9.03 -7.13
C GLN A 77 25.93 -10.17 -6.48
N ASP A 78 24.85 -9.84 -5.78
CA ASP A 78 23.91 -10.79 -5.21
C ASP A 78 22.83 -11.12 -6.25
N SER A 79 22.67 -12.41 -6.57
CA SER A 79 21.68 -12.87 -7.54
C SER A 79 20.24 -12.56 -7.10
N ALA A 80 19.95 -12.59 -5.79
CA ALA A 80 18.61 -12.30 -5.29
C ALA A 80 18.25 -10.82 -5.46
N VAL A 81 19.23 -9.92 -5.36
CA VAL A 81 19.04 -8.49 -5.63
C VAL A 81 18.98 -8.23 -7.14
N GLN A 82 19.81 -8.93 -7.94
CA GLN A 82 19.76 -8.84 -9.41
C GLN A 82 18.40 -9.26 -9.97
N ASN A 83 17.72 -10.23 -9.35
CA ASN A 83 16.38 -10.67 -9.74
C ASN A 83 15.32 -9.57 -9.65
N LEU A 84 15.54 -8.48 -8.90
CA LEU A 84 14.62 -7.35 -8.84
C LEU A 84 14.56 -6.54 -10.14
N GLN A 85 15.54 -6.70 -11.03
CA GLN A 85 15.65 -5.86 -12.22
C GLN A 85 14.49 -6.11 -13.19
N ILE A 86 13.79 -5.04 -13.55
CA ILE A 86 12.73 -5.08 -14.57
C ILE A 86 13.37 -4.79 -15.93
N THR A 87 13.53 -5.84 -16.73
CA THR A 87 14.12 -5.74 -18.08
C THR A 87 13.08 -5.77 -19.21
N ASP A 88 11.87 -6.23 -18.92
CA ASP A 88 10.78 -6.34 -19.89
C ASP A 88 9.47 -5.85 -19.27
N VAL A 89 8.98 -4.70 -19.75
CA VAL A 89 7.73 -4.12 -19.25
C VAL A 89 6.48 -4.90 -19.67
N SER A 90 6.58 -5.76 -20.69
CA SER A 90 5.44 -6.54 -21.17
C SER A 90 5.01 -7.64 -20.19
N THR A 91 5.83 -7.96 -19.20
CA THR A 91 5.54 -8.92 -18.14
C THR A 91 4.89 -8.28 -16.90
N ILE A 92 4.70 -6.96 -16.87
CA ILE A 92 4.17 -6.23 -15.72
C ILE A 92 2.64 -6.22 -15.74
N GLY A 93 2.01 -7.03 -14.90
CA GLY A 93 0.57 -6.99 -14.63
C GLY A 93 0.22 -6.04 -13.50
N HIS A 94 0.33 -6.54 -12.27
CA HIS A 94 0.04 -5.86 -11.01
C HIS A 94 0.85 -6.49 -9.86
N PHE A 95 0.85 -5.85 -8.70
CA PHE A 95 1.34 -6.47 -7.47
C PHE A 95 0.24 -7.26 -6.79
N PHE A 96 0.58 -8.47 -6.35
CA PHE A 96 -0.24 -9.24 -5.41
C PHE A 96 0.50 -9.28 -4.07
N HIS A 97 -0.11 -8.72 -3.03
CA HIS A 97 0.47 -8.67 -1.69
C HIS A 97 0.22 -10.00 -0.98
N TRP A 98 1.26 -10.54 -0.38
CA TRP A 98 1.19 -11.76 0.42
C TRP A 98 1.84 -11.52 1.78
N PRO A 99 1.04 -11.15 2.79
CA PRO A 99 1.43 -11.23 4.19
C PRO A 99 1.56 -12.71 4.61
N ASP A 100 2.74 -13.32 4.44
CA ASP A 100 3.01 -14.73 4.75
C ASP A 100 3.21 -14.91 6.26
N PHE A 101 2.08 -14.98 6.98
CA PHE A 101 2.04 -15.33 8.38
C PHE A 101 2.13 -16.85 8.58
N ARG A 102 2.97 -17.30 9.53
CA ARG A 102 3.10 -18.71 9.90
C ARG A 102 3.70 -18.91 11.29
N LEU A 103 3.47 -20.09 11.85
CA LEU A 103 4.22 -20.58 13.01
C LEU A 103 5.47 -21.38 12.59
N SER A 104 6.59 -21.09 13.23
CA SER A 104 7.82 -21.88 13.20
C SER A 104 8.12 -22.42 14.59
N GLY A 105 7.54 -23.58 14.92
CA GLY A 105 7.55 -24.08 16.29
C GLY A 105 6.57 -23.30 17.16
N THR A 106 7.06 -22.43 18.04
CA THR A 106 6.27 -21.52 18.89
C THR A 106 6.47 -20.05 18.52
N GLU A 107 7.24 -19.78 17.47
CA GLU A 107 7.54 -18.44 17.01
C GLU A 107 6.58 -18.06 15.88
N GLU A 108 5.96 -16.90 16.02
CA GLU A 108 5.14 -16.28 14.99
C GLU A 108 6.05 -15.53 14.02
N LEU A 109 5.90 -15.83 12.74
CA LEU A 109 6.67 -15.21 11.68
C LEU A 109 5.72 -14.54 10.70
N LEU A 110 5.86 -13.23 10.56
CA LEU A 110 5.18 -12.44 9.54
C LEU A 110 6.20 -11.93 8.53
N ASP A 111 6.23 -12.55 7.34
CA ASP A 111 7.03 -12.03 6.24
C ASP A 111 6.09 -11.30 5.26
N LEU A 112 6.25 -9.98 5.13
CA LEU A 112 5.51 -9.20 4.14
C LEU A 112 6.16 -9.33 2.76
N LYS A 113 5.43 -9.91 1.82
CA LYS A 113 5.89 -10.22 0.46
C LYS A 113 4.96 -9.57 -0.56
N TYR A 114 5.46 -9.37 -1.77
CA TYR A 114 4.59 -9.21 -2.93
C TYR A 114 5.10 -10.02 -4.12
N LEU A 115 4.18 -10.43 -4.97
CA LEU A 115 4.44 -11.02 -6.25
C LEU A 115 4.19 -9.97 -7.34
N LEU A 116 5.11 -9.86 -8.30
CA LEU A 116 4.86 -9.13 -9.53
C LEU A 116 4.14 -10.08 -10.50
N MET A 117 2.82 -9.99 -10.57
CA MET A 117 1.98 -10.86 -11.38
C MET A 117 2.10 -10.54 -12.86
N VAL A 118 1.98 -11.55 -13.71
CA VAL A 118 1.91 -11.36 -15.17
C VAL A 118 0.58 -10.70 -15.56
N PRO A 119 0.48 -10.00 -16.71
CA PRO A 119 -0.75 -9.29 -17.09
C PRO A 119 -1.98 -10.17 -17.29
N GLY A 120 -1.77 -11.48 -17.51
CA GLY A 120 -2.83 -12.44 -17.78
C GLY A 120 -3.37 -13.17 -16.54
N TYR A 121 -2.82 -12.93 -15.35
CA TYR A 121 -3.30 -13.56 -14.12
C TYR A 121 -4.69 -13.06 -13.75
N THR A 122 -5.60 -13.98 -13.43
CA THR A 122 -6.93 -13.65 -12.90
C THR A 122 -6.88 -13.76 -11.37
N PRO A 123 -7.28 -12.72 -10.62
CA PRO A 123 -7.40 -12.83 -9.17
C PRO A 123 -8.24 -14.04 -8.75
N GLY A 124 -7.78 -14.77 -7.74
CA GLY A 124 -8.41 -16.00 -7.25
C GLY A 124 -7.94 -17.28 -7.94
N ASP A 125 -7.34 -17.20 -9.13
CA ASP A 125 -6.73 -18.37 -9.78
C ASP A 125 -5.51 -18.84 -8.98
N THR A 126 -5.27 -20.16 -8.96
CA THR A 126 -4.07 -20.75 -8.36
C THR A 126 -2.80 -20.14 -8.96
N ILE A 127 -1.90 -19.68 -8.10
CA ILE A 127 -0.58 -19.16 -8.45
C ILE A 127 0.43 -20.31 -8.53
N ASP A 128 1.07 -20.40 -9.70
CA ASP A 128 2.26 -21.21 -9.96
C ASP A 128 3.35 -20.33 -10.63
N ALA A 129 4.47 -20.95 -10.99
CA ALA A 129 5.61 -20.28 -11.61
C ALA A 129 5.31 -19.55 -12.94
N ASP A 130 4.17 -19.81 -13.59
CA ASP A 130 3.81 -19.13 -14.85
C ASP A 130 2.93 -17.88 -14.61
N GLN A 131 2.45 -17.66 -13.38
CA GLN A 131 1.53 -16.56 -13.04
C GLN A 131 2.24 -15.29 -12.55
N PHE A 132 3.53 -15.34 -12.25
CA PHE A 132 4.29 -14.18 -11.74
C PHE A 132 5.71 -14.15 -12.32
N VAL A 133 6.35 -12.99 -12.20
CA VAL A 133 7.71 -12.72 -12.66
C VAL A 133 8.72 -12.96 -11.54
N GLN A 134 8.44 -12.38 -10.38
CA GLN A 134 9.27 -12.47 -9.19
C GLN A 134 8.41 -12.37 -7.93
N LEU A 135 8.87 -13.01 -6.86
CA LEU A 135 8.37 -12.82 -5.50
C LEU A 135 9.43 -12.02 -4.74
N THR A 136 9.04 -10.88 -4.18
CA THR A 136 9.95 -9.95 -3.51
C THR A 136 9.59 -9.83 -2.03
N HIS A 137 10.62 -9.74 -1.18
CA HIS A 137 10.51 -9.54 0.25
C HIS A 137 11.80 -8.93 0.80
N LEU A 138 11.78 -8.49 2.06
CA LEU A 138 12.99 -8.05 2.75
C LEU A 138 13.75 -9.26 3.27
N HIS A 139 15.04 -9.33 2.95
CA HIS A 139 15.98 -10.22 3.61
C HIS A 139 16.83 -9.36 4.54
N ASP A 140 16.54 -9.46 5.85
CA ASP A 140 16.99 -8.48 6.84
C ASP A 140 16.48 -7.07 6.47
N GLU A 141 17.38 -6.14 6.11
CA GLU A 141 17.03 -4.77 5.69
C GLU A 141 17.08 -4.58 4.16
N GLU A 142 17.52 -5.61 3.41
CA GLU A 142 17.75 -5.50 1.96
C GLU A 142 16.59 -6.13 1.17
N LEU A 143 16.09 -5.39 0.17
CA LEU A 143 15.08 -5.90 -0.74
C LEU A 143 15.70 -6.97 -1.65
N ALA A 144 15.06 -8.13 -1.75
CA ALA A 144 15.52 -9.24 -2.58
C ALA A 144 14.35 -9.97 -3.25
N ALA A 145 14.60 -10.59 -4.41
CA ALA A 145 13.59 -11.33 -5.15
C ALA A 145 14.00 -12.78 -5.45
N HIS A 146 13.02 -13.67 -5.32
CA HIS A 146 13.04 -15.00 -5.90
C HIS A 146 12.44 -14.93 -7.31
N SER A 147 13.12 -15.54 -8.28
CA SER A 147 12.59 -15.69 -9.64
C SER A 147 11.46 -16.71 -9.66
N ALA A 148 10.49 -16.55 -10.57
CA ALA A 148 9.39 -17.50 -10.69
C ALA A 148 9.84 -18.95 -11.00
N GLU A 149 10.99 -19.10 -11.68
CA GLU A 149 11.56 -20.42 -12.00
C GLU A 149 11.94 -21.23 -10.74
N GLU A 150 12.27 -20.58 -9.62
CA GLU A 150 12.55 -21.27 -8.36
C GLU A 150 11.32 -22.03 -7.82
N PHE A 151 10.12 -21.61 -8.24
CA PHE A 151 8.84 -22.19 -7.85
C PHE A 151 8.32 -23.21 -8.87
N ARG A 152 9.08 -23.50 -9.94
CA ARG A 152 8.67 -24.48 -10.95
C ARG A 152 8.86 -25.89 -10.40
N ASP A 153 7.78 -26.67 -10.44
CA ASP A 153 7.77 -28.09 -10.05
C ASP A 153 8.50 -28.38 -8.72
N PRO A 154 8.09 -27.74 -7.61
CA PRO A 154 8.81 -27.86 -6.35
C PRO A 154 8.78 -29.30 -5.84
N GLU A 155 9.87 -29.73 -5.22
CA GLU A 155 9.93 -31.06 -4.61
C GLU A 155 8.87 -31.17 -3.51
N ALA A 156 8.09 -32.26 -3.52
CA ALA A 156 7.04 -32.49 -2.53
C ALA A 156 7.63 -32.51 -1.11
N GLY A 157 7.07 -31.69 -0.22
CA GLY A 157 7.57 -31.52 1.15
C GLY A 157 8.74 -30.55 1.30
N SER A 158 9.19 -29.89 0.22
CA SER A 158 10.14 -28.79 0.30
C SER A 158 9.50 -27.53 0.91
N ALA A 159 10.33 -26.61 1.40
CA ALA A 159 9.88 -25.31 1.89
C ALA A 159 9.17 -24.49 0.80
N ILE A 160 9.59 -24.63 -0.46
CA ILE A 160 8.96 -23.96 -1.62
C ILE A 160 7.56 -24.52 -1.87
N ALA A 161 7.40 -25.85 -1.86
CA ALA A 161 6.09 -26.48 -2.00
C ALA A 161 5.13 -26.04 -0.89
N ALA A 162 5.59 -26.03 0.36
CA ALA A 162 4.79 -25.57 1.50
C ALA A 162 4.47 -24.06 1.42
N GLY A 163 5.40 -23.24 0.93
CA GLY A 163 5.18 -21.82 0.69
C GLY A 163 4.12 -21.56 -0.38
N LEU A 164 4.17 -22.27 -1.51
CA LEU A 164 3.15 -22.19 -2.55
C LEU A 164 1.77 -22.65 -2.07
N GLU A 165 1.71 -23.68 -1.23
CA GLU A 165 0.46 -24.13 -0.62
C GLU A 165 -0.15 -23.00 0.23
N ARG A 166 0.64 -22.39 1.13
CA ARG A 166 0.16 -21.24 1.94
C ARG A 166 -0.26 -20.04 1.09
N LEU A 167 0.53 -19.68 0.09
CA LEU A 167 0.19 -18.60 -0.84
C LEU A 167 -1.17 -18.87 -1.51
N ASN A 168 -1.39 -20.08 -2.00
CA ASN A 168 -2.63 -20.42 -2.67
C ASN A 168 -3.83 -20.52 -1.73
N THR A 169 -3.63 -20.96 -0.48
CA THR A 169 -4.66 -20.85 0.57
C THR A 169 -5.04 -19.39 0.79
N PHE A 170 -4.07 -18.49 0.90
CA PHE A 170 -4.33 -17.06 1.05
C PHE A 170 -5.07 -16.48 -0.17
N VAL A 171 -4.67 -16.84 -1.41
CA VAL A 171 -5.37 -16.43 -2.64
C VAL A 171 -6.84 -16.86 -2.62
N THR A 172 -7.12 -18.10 -2.21
CA THR A 172 -8.50 -18.60 -2.10
C THR A 172 -9.29 -17.82 -1.05
N LYS A 173 -8.77 -17.69 0.18
CA LYS A 173 -9.43 -16.93 1.27
C LYS A 173 -9.72 -15.48 0.86
N GLN A 174 -8.75 -14.81 0.24
CA GLN A 174 -8.91 -13.44 -0.23
C GLN A 174 -9.98 -13.31 -1.32
N SER A 175 -10.06 -14.30 -2.23
CA SER A 175 -11.11 -14.33 -3.26
C SER A 175 -12.49 -14.58 -2.67
N GLU A 176 -12.61 -15.49 -1.70
CA GLU A 176 -13.86 -15.78 -0.99
C GLU A 176 -14.36 -14.54 -0.24
N LEU A 177 -13.45 -13.85 0.48
CA LEU A 177 -13.77 -12.59 1.15
C LEU A 177 -14.24 -11.50 0.19
N GLU A 178 -13.59 -11.35 -0.97
CA GLU A 178 -14.02 -10.37 -1.97
C GLU A 178 -15.42 -10.71 -2.53
N GLU A 179 -15.74 -12.00 -2.71
CA GLU A 179 -17.08 -12.44 -3.12
C GLU A 179 -18.12 -12.13 -2.04
N GLU A 180 -17.85 -12.45 -0.78
CA GLU A 180 -18.75 -12.20 0.35
C GLU A 180 -19.00 -10.70 0.57
N ILE A 181 -17.95 -9.89 0.56
CA ILE A 181 -18.07 -8.43 0.67
C ILE A 181 -18.87 -7.86 -0.50
N ALA A 182 -18.67 -8.37 -1.72
CA ALA A 182 -19.42 -7.91 -2.89
C ALA A 182 -20.93 -8.16 -2.77
N GLU A 183 -21.37 -9.14 -1.98
CA GLU A 183 -22.79 -9.40 -1.71
C GLU A 183 -23.41 -8.42 -0.70
N VAL A 184 -22.61 -7.89 0.23
CA VAL A 184 -23.08 -6.99 1.31
C VAL A 184 -22.80 -5.50 1.06
N ILE A 185 -21.96 -5.17 0.07
CA ILE A 185 -21.70 -3.78 -0.35
C ILE A 185 -23.02 -3.07 -0.70
N PRO A 186 -23.23 -1.82 -0.24
CA PRO A 186 -24.49 -1.10 -0.49
C PRO A 186 -24.84 -0.95 -1.97
N ALA A 187 -26.15 -1.01 -2.27
CA ALA A 187 -26.66 -0.87 -3.63
C ALA A 187 -26.20 0.45 -4.30
N GLY A 188 -25.62 0.33 -5.50
CA GLY A 188 -25.09 1.46 -6.27
C GLY A 188 -23.57 1.63 -6.14
N GLU A 189 -22.93 0.88 -5.24
CA GLU A 189 -21.48 0.74 -5.17
C GLU A 189 -21.01 -0.55 -5.86
N GLN A 190 -19.72 -0.58 -6.21
CA GLN A 190 -19.05 -1.77 -6.73
C GLN A 190 -17.76 -1.96 -5.95
N LEU A 191 -17.54 -3.17 -5.41
CA LEU A 191 -16.28 -3.53 -4.75
C LEU A 191 -15.11 -3.36 -5.73
N CYS A 192 -14.03 -2.77 -5.25
CA CYS A 192 -12.77 -2.63 -5.96
C CYS A 192 -11.71 -3.56 -5.38
N ARG A 193 -11.51 -3.49 -4.06
CA ARG A 193 -10.58 -4.33 -3.30
C ARG A 193 -11.10 -4.58 -1.91
N ALA A 194 -10.90 -5.78 -1.41
CA ALA A 194 -10.99 -6.06 0.02
C ALA A 194 -9.60 -6.36 0.60
N TYR A 195 -9.45 -6.22 1.90
CA TYR A 195 -8.24 -6.61 2.62
C TYR A 195 -8.61 -7.23 3.97
N ILE A 196 -7.97 -8.35 4.28
CA ILE A 196 -7.95 -9.00 5.58
C ILE A 196 -6.52 -9.00 6.11
N ASP A 197 -6.39 -8.74 7.41
CA ASP A 197 -5.12 -8.87 8.10
C ASP A 197 -4.95 -10.32 8.58
N PRO A 198 -4.05 -11.13 7.97
CA PRO A 198 -3.91 -12.54 8.34
C PRO A 198 -3.37 -12.76 9.75
N TYR A 199 -2.70 -11.75 10.33
CA TYR A 199 -2.27 -11.83 11.73
C TYR A 199 -3.48 -11.80 12.65
N LEU A 200 -4.38 -10.82 12.47
CA LEU A 200 -5.61 -10.73 13.27
C LEU A 200 -6.55 -11.91 12.98
N GLU A 201 -6.56 -12.42 11.75
CA GLU A 201 -7.29 -13.66 11.42
C GLU A 201 -6.76 -14.84 12.23
N PHE A 202 -5.44 -15.01 12.29
CA PHE A 202 -4.82 -16.07 13.07
C PHE A 202 -5.05 -15.92 14.58
N GLU A 203 -4.90 -14.72 15.13
CA GLU A 203 -5.15 -14.46 16.56
C GLU A 203 -6.59 -14.81 16.93
N LEU A 204 -7.56 -14.40 16.11
CA LEU A 204 -8.97 -14.76 16.31
C LEU A 204 -9.18 -16.28 16.26
N GLU A 205 -8.59 -16.98 15.29
CA GLU A 205 -8.65 -18.45 15.20
C GLU A 205 -8.07 -19.13 16.46
N GLN A 206 -7.00 -18.59 17.06
CA GLN A 206 -6.39 -19.12 18.29
C GLN A 206 -7.23 -18.83 19.54
N GLU A 207 -7.79 -17.62 19.67
CA GLU A 207 -8.70 -17.27 20.75
C GLU A 207 -9.93 -18.19 20.76
N GLU A 208 -10.51 -18.44 19.59
CA GLU A 208 -11.64 -19.36 19.44
C GLU A 208 -11.27 -20.81 19.80
N ALA A 209 -10.14 -21.31 19.30
CA ALA A 209 -9.66 -22.65 19.62
C ALA A 209 -9.36 -22.82 21.13
N GLY A 210 -8.73 -21.83 21.76
CA GLY A 210 -8.45 -21.82 23.19
C GLY A 210 -9.71 -21.71 24.07
N ALA A 211 -10.72 -20.97 23.61
CA ALA A 211 -12.04 -20.89 24.23
C ALA A 211 -12.79 -22.24 24.17
N GLU A 212 -12.69 -22.97 23.06
CA GLU A 212 -13.27 -24.30 22.91
C GLU A 212 -12.57 -25.38 23.77
N GLU A 213 -11.24 -25.30 23.94
CA GLU A 213 -10.47 -26.26 24.74
C GLU A 213 -10.56 -26.02 26.26
N GLY A 214 -11.19 -24.92 26.71
CA GLY A 214 -11.36 -24.60 28.13
C GLY A 214 -10.03 -24.33 28.85
N THR A 215 -8.95 -24.14 28.11
CA THR A 215 -7.67 -23.70 28.60
C THR A 215 -7.70 -22.19 28.67
N GLY A 216 -8.03 -21.66 29.85
CA GLY A 216 -7.97 -20.23 30.17
C GLY A 216 -6.53 -19.72 30.14
N GLY A 217 -5.92 -19.71 28.96
CA GLY A 217 -4.73 -18.92 28.64
C GLY A 217 -5.04 -17.45 28.82
N GLU A 218 -4.00 -16.68 29.10
CA GLU A 218 -4.10 -15.24 29.37
C GLU A 218 -4.89 -14.57 28.25
N GLU A 219 -5.94 -13.82 28.61
CA GLU A 219 -6.75 -13.03 27.67
C GLU A 219 -5.82 -11.99 27.04
N HIS A 220 -5.24 -12.33 25.89
CA HIS A 220 -4.62 -11.35 25.03
C HIS A 220 -5.77 -10.61 24.35
N ALA A 221 -6.04 -9.36 24.74
CA ALA A 221 -7.06 -8.57 24.10
C ALA A 221 -6.48 -8.02 22.79
N HIS A 222 -6.49 -8.83 21.74
CA HIS A 222 -6.16 -8.38 20.39
C HIS A 222 -7.32 -7.53 19.82
N GLY A 223 -7.02 -6.66 18.87
CA GLY A 223 -8.05 -5.90 18.15
C GLY A 223 -9.00 -6.83 17.40
N ALA A 224 -10.26 -6.44 17.24
CA ALA A 224 -11.21 -7.22 16.44
C ALA A 224 -10.72 -7.32 14.98
N LEU A 225 -10.89 -8.47 14.34
CA LEU A 225 -10.59 -8.65 12.92
C LEU A 225 -11.51 -7.75 12.08
N VAL A 226 -10.93 -6.74 11.42
CA VAL A 226 -11.66 -5.83 10.54
C VAL A 226 -11.29 -6.07 9.09
N HIS A 227 -12.30 -6.30 8.24
CA HIS A 227 -12.15 -6.35 6.80
C HIS A 227 -12.36 -4.96 6.20
N PHE A 228 -11.35 -4.46 5.49
CA PHE A 228 -11.42 -3.17 4.80
C PHE A 228 -11.90 -3.38 3.37
N ALA A 229 -12.99 -2.71 2.99
CA ALA A 229 -13.60 -2.85 1.67
C ALA A 229 -13.61 -1.52 0.92
N LEU A 230 -12.74 -1.38 -0.08
CA LEU A 230 -12.69 -0.22 -0.95
C LEU A 230 -13.60 -0.42 -2.16
N THR A 231 -14.50 0.52 -2.38
CA THR A 231 -15.37 0.58 -3.57
C THR A 231 -14.73 1.39 -4.70
N GLN A 232 -15.21 1.18 -5.93
CA GLN A 232 -14.77 1.95 -7.09
C GLN A 232 -15.06 3.45 -6.97
N SER A 233 -15.99 3.89 -6.11
CA SER A 233 -16.27 5.30 -5.89
C SER A 233 -15.31 5.96 -4.87
N GLY A 234 -14.36 5.20 -4.30
CA GLY A 234 -13.45 5.70 -3.29
C GLY A 234 -14.01 5.68 -1.87
N ARG A 235 -15.08 4.92 -1.62
CA ARG A 235 -15.57 4.69 -0.25
C ARG A 235 -14.95 3.44 0.35
N VAL A 236 -14.49 3.56 1.58
CA VAL A 236 -13.97 2.48 2.41
C VAL A 236 -15.01 2.10 3.44
N TYR A 237 -15.44 0.84 3.42
CA TYR A 237 -16.34 0.21 4.37
C TYR A 237 -15.53 -0.72 5.29
N PHE A 238 -16.09 -1.02 6.46
CA PHE A 238 -15.45 -1.79 7.51
C PHE A 238 -16.42 -2.87 7.98
N TYR A 239 -16.00 -4.12 7.88
CA TYR A 239 -16.83 -5.27 8.23
C TYR A 239 -16.14 -6.13 9.28
N GLU A 240 -16.93 -6.73 10.18
CA GLU A 240 -16.50 -7.85 11.04
C GLU A 240 -17.34 -9.08 10.71
N GLU A 241 -16.81 -10.27 10.98
CA GLU A 241 -17.61 -11.49 10.96
C GLU A 241 -18.35 -11.66 12.30
N HIS A 242 -19.68 -11.79 12.23
CA HIS A 242 -20.54 -12.11 13.36
C HIS A 242 -21.49 -13.25 13.02
N GLU A 243 -21.45 -14.34 13.80
CA GLU A 243 -22.28 -15.54 13.60
C GLU A 243 -22.23 -16.13 12.17
N GLY A 244 -21.07 -16.00 11.48
CA GLY A 244 -20.87 -16.47 10.11
C GLY A 244 -21.47 -15.57 9.03
N ALA A 245 -21.67 -14.29 9.32
CA ALA A 245 -22.07 -13.27 8.36
C ALA A 245 -21.27 -11.98 8.57
N LEU A 246 -21.04 -11.23 7.49
CA LEU A 246 -20.39 -9.92 7.57
C LEU A 246 -21.36 -8.85 8.08
N GLU A 247 -20.98 -8.17 9.15
CA GLU A 247 -21.69 -7.03 9.72
C GLU A 247 -20.89 -5.73 9.54
N GLU A 248 -21.57 -4.67 9.11
CA GLU A 248 -20.96 -3.34 8.96
C GLU A 248 -20.71 -2.73 10.35
N LEU A 249 -19.44 -2.48 10.69
CA LEU A 249 -19.02 -1.89 11.96
C LEU A 249 -19.47 -0.43 12.11
N GLN A 250 -19.35 0.30 11.02
CA GLN A 250 -19.69 1.71 10.92
C GLN A 250 -19.96 2.08 9.47
N GLY A 251 -20.51 3.28 9.26
CA GLY A 251 -20.62 3.85 7.92
C GLY A 251 -19.24 4.00 7.23
N PHE A 252 -19.28 4.34 5.95
CA PHE A 252 -18.07 4.45 5.15
C PHE A 252 -17.27 5.74 5.38
N VAL A 253 -15.97 5.65 5.09
CA VAL A 253 -15.07 6.79 4.89
C VAL A 253 -14.99 7.07 3.39
N THR A 254 -15.11 8.33 2.97
CA THR A 254 -14.83 8.74 1.58
C THR A 254 -13.40 9.23 1.49
N LEU A 255 -12.61 8.64 0.60
CA LEU A 255 -11.26 9.10 0.30
C LEU A 255 -11.32 10.41 -0.47
N ASP A 256 -10.49 11.37 -0.05
CA ASP A 256 -10.46 12.69 -0.65
C ASP A 256 -10.07 12.63 -2.13
N ASP A 257 -10.73 13.44 -2.95
CA ASP A 257 -10.48 13.57 -4.40
C ASP A 257 -10.65 12.30 -5.25
N VAL A 258 -11.09 11.18 -4.67
CA VAL A 258 -11.45 9.97 -5.41
C VAL A 258 -12.87 10.10 -5.97
N VAL A 259 -12.98 10.05 -7.30
CA VAL A 259 -14.29 10.07 -7.99
C VAL A 259 -14.64 8.68 -8.52
N THR A 260 -13.67 8.01 -9.14
CA THR A 260 -13.80 6.66 -9.67
C THR A 260 -12.41 6.03 -9.73
N ILE A 261 -12.32 4.76 -9.36
CA ILE A 261 -11.15 3.91 -9.51
C ILE A 261 -11.36 3.05 -10.74
N SER A 262 -10.56 3.29 -11.77
CA SER A 262 -10.65 2.63 -13.08
C SER A 262 -9.86 1.33 -13.16
N ASP A 263 -8.82 1.18 -12.33
CA ASP A 263 -7.99 -0.02 -12.25
C ASP A 263 -7.88 -0.53 -10.81
N CYS A 264 -8.83 -1.36 -10.44
CA CYS A 264 -8.82 -2.03 -9.14
C CYS A 264 -7.64 -3.00 -9.01
N ASN A 265 -7.14 -3.58 -10.12
CA ASN A 265 -6.02 -4.51 -10.07
C ASN A 265 -4.71 -3.89 -9.66
N ARG A 266 -4.55 -2.59 -9.90
CA ARG A 266 -3.36 -1.83 -9.51
C ARG A 266 -3.56 -0.96 -8.27
N THR A 267 -4.75 -1.01 -7.69
CA THR A 267 -5.05 -0.39 -6.40
C THR A 267 -4.59 -1.31 -5.29
N THR A 268 -3.97 -0.72 -4.27
CA THR A 268 -3.37 -1.49 -3.18
C THR A 268 -4.00 -1.08 -1.87
N ILE A 269 -4.24 -2.08 -1.01
CA ILE A 269 -4.52 -1.91 0.41
C ILE A 269 -3.45 -2.74 1.14
N GLY A 270 -2.76 -2.14 2.09
CA GLY A 270 -1.75 -2.83 2.89
C GLY A 270 -1.77 -2.34 4.33
N ARG A 271 -1.55 -3.26 5.28
CA ARG A 271 -1.48 -2.95 6.71
C ARG A 271 -0.31 -2.02 7.04
N VAL A 272 -0.55 -1.14 7.99
CA VAL A 272 0.44 -0.21 8.58
C VAL A 272 0.50 -0.36 10.09
N SER A 273 -0.60 -0.75 10.71
CA SER A 273 -0.78 -0.93 12.16
C SER A 273 -1.90 -1.93 12.41
N GLU A 274 -2.19 -2.27 13.66
CA GLU A 274 -3.36 -3.10 14.03
C GLU A 274 -4.67 -2.48 13.53
N ASP A 275 -4.82 -1.15 13.69
CA ASP A 275 -6.07 -0.45 13.38
C ASP A 275 -6.04 0.32 12.06
N GLY A 276 -5.11 0.02 11.13
CA GLY A 276 -4.83 0.94 10.03
C GLY A 276 -4.26 0.32 8.76
N VAL A 277 -4.75 0.84 7.63
CA VAL A 277 -4.30 0.48 6.28
C VAL A 277 -3.85 1.70 5.49
N LEU A 278 -2.84 1.49 4.67
CA LEU A 278 -2.43 2.37 3.59
C LEU A 278 -3.13 1.92 2.31
N ILE A 279 -3.75 2.87 1.60
CA ILE A 279 -4.44 2.63 0.33
C ILE A 279 -3.75 3.46 -0.75
N PHE A 280 -3.25 2.82 -1.81
CA PHE A 280 -2.72 3.54 -2.97
C PHE A 280 -3.68 3.44 -4.16
N ILE A 281 -4.04 4.58 -4.73
CA ILE A 281 -4.93 4.65 -5.91
C ILE A 281 -4.19 5.30 -7.08
N PRO A 282 -3.83 4.52 -8.14
CA PRO A 282 -3.09 5.03 -9.29
C PRO A 282 -3.77 6.22 -9.98
N ASP A 283 -5.09 6.22 -10.12
CA ASP A 283 -5.82 7.29 -10.82
C ASP A 283 -5.66 8.66 -10.16
N THR A 284 -5.49 8.67 -8.83
CA THR A 284 -5.28 9.90 -8.06
C THR A 284 -3.81 10.23 -7.83
N GLN A 285 -2.91 9.25 -8.00
CA GLN A 285 -1.49 9.35 -7.60
C GLN A 285 -1.33 9.74 -6.12
N MET A 286 -2.20 9.19 -5.27
CA MET A 286 -2.23 9.44 -3.83
C MET A 286 -2.18 8.14 -3.03
N LEU A 287 -1.53 8.24 -1.87
CA LEU A 287 -1.50 7.26 -0.80
C LEU A 287 -2.33 7.80 0.36
N TYR A 288 -3.27 7.00 0.87
CA TYR A 288 -4.22 7.38 1.91
C TYR A 288 -3.97 6.50 3.14
N LEU A 289 -3.91 7.09 4.33
CA LEU A 289 -3.97 6.35 5.60
C LEU A 289 -5.41 6.39 6.11
N VAL A 290 -5.99 5.21 6.29
CA VAL A 290 -7.30 5.03 6.93
C VAL A 290 -7.09 4.19 8.19
N ASP A 291 -7.44 4.76 9.33
CA ASP A 291 -7.25 4.12 10.63
C ASP A 291 -8.30 4.57 11.67
N ALA A 292 -8.32 3.89 12.81
CA ALA A 292 -9.27 4.16 13.90
C ALA A 292 -8.66 4.96 15.07
N HIS A 293 -7.35 4.93 15.33
CA HIS A 293 -6.66 5.61 16.46
C HIS A 293 -7.46 5.67 17.78
N GLY A 294 -8.11 4.56 18.18
CA GLY A 294 -8.93 4.48 19.40
C GLY A 294 -10.32 5.12 19.32
N GLY A 295 -10.85 5.34 18.12
CA GLY A 295 -12.19 5.85 17.83
C GLY A 295 -12.78 5.26 16.54
N ASP A 296 -13.58 6.04 15.81
CA ASP A 296 -14.15 5.62 14.53
C ASP A 296 -13.09 5.69 13.42
N PHE A 297 -13.15 4.75 12.47
CA PHE A 297 -12.30 4.79 11.27
C PHE A 297 -12.52 6.07 10.46
N HIS A 298 -11.42 6.71 10.07
CA HIS A 298 -11.41 7.89 9.22
C HIS A 298 -10.13 7.97 8.40
N GLN A 299 -10.15 8.79 7.35
CA GLN A 299 -8.92 9.11 6.61
C GLN A 299 -8.09 10.07 7.47
N HIS A 300 -6.93 9.60 7.93
CA HIS A 300 -6.03 10.37 8.79
C HIS A 300 -5.14 11.32 7.98
N SER A 301 -4.53 10.78 6.94
CA SER A 301 -3.47 11.45 6.19
C SER A 301 -3.49 11.06 4.72
N THR A 302 -2.97 11.95 3.87
CA THR A 302 -2.80 11.71 2.45
C THR A 302 -1.46 12.24 1.96
N TRP A 303 -0.82 11.47 1.08
CA TRP A 303 0.46 11.83 0.48
C TRP A 303 0.41 11.68 -1.04
N SER A 304 1.00 12.64 -1.75
CA SER A 304 1.17 12.50 -3.19
C SER A 304 2.30 11.53 -3.50
N ALA A 305 2.07 10.62 -4.46
CA ALA A 305 3.11 9.73 -4.99
C ALA A 305 4.32 10.51 -5.55
N SER A 306 4.13 11.76 -5.95
CA SER A 306 5.23 12.63 -6.41
C SER A 306 6.25 12.98 -5.32
N LEU A 307 5.90 12.80 -4.04
CA LEU A 307 6.84 12.92 -2.92
C LEU A 307 7.73 11.68 -2.80
N LEU A 308 7.23 10.53 -3.28
CA LEU A 308 7.86 9.22 -3.15
C LEU A 308 8.62 8.82 -4.42
N MET A 309 8.21 9.36 -5.57
CA MET A 309 8.80 9.11 -6.89
C MET A 309 9.69 10.28 -7.36
N PRO A 310 10.63 10.05 -8.30
CA PRO A 310 11.33 11.16 -8.94
C PRO A 310 10.38 12.09 -9.69
N GLU A 311 10.77 13.36 -9.82
CA GLU A 311 9.98 14.35 -10.55
C GLU A 311 9.67 13.89 -11.98
N GLY A 312 8.39 13.96 -12.36
CA GLY A 312 7.92 13.57 -13.69
C GLY A 312 7.73 12.07 -13.89
N VAL A 313 7.92 11.25 -12.85
CA VAL A 313 7.62 9.81 -12.87
C VAL A 313 6.37 9.55 -12.03
N ASN A 314 5.40 8.86 -12.62
CA ASN A 314 4.18 8.42 -11.93
C ASN A 314 4.32 6.95 -11.52
N ALA A 315 3.66 6.55 -10.43
CA ALA A 315 3.55 5.15 -10.04
C ALA A 315 2.26 4.56 -10.61
N ASP A 316 2.34 3.45 -11.33
CA ASP A 316 1.14 2.74 -11.80
C ASP A 316 0.64 1.73 -10.75
N MET A 317 1.51 1.32 -9.83
CA MET A 317 1.22 0.38 -8.74
C MET A 317 2.21 0.61 -7.59
N MET A 318 1.80 0.24 -6.38
CA MET A 318 2.61 0.35 -5.17
C MET A 318 2.51 -0.94 -4.36
N ALA A 319 3.62 -1.53 -3.94
CA ALA A 319 3.64 -2.51 -2.88
C ALA A 319 4.04 -1.85 -1.55
N ILE A 320 3.54 -2.37 -0.45
CA ILE A 320 3.81 -1.88 0.90
C ILE A 320 4.40 -3.07 1.65
N ILE A 321 5.66 -2.94 2.05
CA ILE A 321 6.35 -3.91 2.90
C ILE A 321 6.73 -3.16 4.16
N GLY A 322 6.06 -3.41 5.28
CA GLY A 322 6.61 -3.03 6.59
C GLY A 322 7.87 -3.83 6.87
N SER A 323 8.80 -3.32 7.69
CA SER A 323 9.95 -4.10 8.18
C SER A 323 9.55 -5.28 9.07
N GLY A 324 8.25 -5.60 9.15
CA GLY A 324 7.70 -6.57 10.08
C GLY A 324 8.21 -6.25 11.46
N GLY A 325 8.09 -4.97 11.87
CA GLY A 325 8.57 -4.49 13.16
C GLY A 325 8.28 -5.58 14.16
N GLU A 326 9.36 -6.11 14.75
CA GLU A 326 9.28 -7.17 15.74
C GLU A 326 8.07 -6.81 16.59
N HIS A 327 7.11 -7.73 16.73
CA HIS A 327 6.15 -7.66 17.81
C HIS A 327 7.01 -7.75 19.07
N ASP A 328 7.61 -6.61 19.42
CA ASP A 328 8.60 -6.50 20.46
C ASP A 328 7.75 -6.80 21.68
N HIS A 329 8.00 -7.98 22.19
CA HIS A 329 7.52 -8.47 23.45
C HIS A 329 8.14 -7.58 24.54
N ASP A 330 7.79 -6.29 24.55
CA ASP A 330 7.95 -5.40 25.68
C ASP A 330 6.92 -5.85 26.74
N HIS A 331 7.20 -7.03 27.28
CA HIS A 331 6.63 -7.57 28.49
C HIS A 331 7.28 -6.82 29.67
N GLU A 332 6.63 -5.76 30.16
CA GLU A 332 6.74 -5.38 31.58
C GLU A 332 5.77 -6.18 32.45
#